data_AF-A0A2H5XR78-F1
#
_entry.id   AF-A0A2H5XR78-F1
#
_cell.length_a   1.000
_cell.length_b   1.000
_cell.length_c   1.000
_cell.angle_alpha   90.00
_cell.angle_beta   90.00
_cell.angle_gamma   90.00
#
_symmetry.space_group_name_H-M   'P 1'
#
loop_
_entity.id
_entity.type
_entity.pdbx_description
1 polymer ?
#
loop_
_entity_poly.entity_id
_entity_poly.type
_entity_poly.pdbx_seq_one_letter_code
_entity_poly.pdbx_strand_id
1 'polypeptide(L)'
;MASGNYEPEETMIIRKLLKKVDIFINIGANVGYYCCHALSMGKSVVAIEPVARNLHYLLKNFKNNGWEKKVEVFPVAVGSENNILEMYGGGRELRLLKVGPKFQKVMYDWFLF
;
A
#
# COMPACT_ATOMS: atom_id res chain seq x y z
N MET A 1 12.98 -5.66 3.99
CA MET A 1 11.79 -4.85 4.36
C MET A 1 11.49 -4.97 5.85
N ALA A 2 11.29 -6.18 6.40
CA ALA A 2 10.93 -6.36 7.81
C ALA A 2 11.95 -5.83 8.85
N SER A 3 13.19 -5.53 8.44
CA SER A 3 14.24 -4.99 9.31
C SER A 3 13.98 -3.56 9.80
N GLY A 4 13.08 -2.79 9.18
CA GLY A 4 12.58 -1.54 9.75
C GLY A 4 13.45 -0.27 9.59
N ASN A 5 14.35 -0.22 8.61
CA ASN A 5 15.29 0.89 8.44
C ASN A 5 14.82 2.00 7.46
N TYR A 6 13.54 2.00 7.06
CA TYR A 6 12.97 2.99 6.14
C TYR A 6 11.99 3.87 6.93
N GLU A 7 12.08 5.20 6.86
CA GLU A 7 11.17 6.12 7.57
C GLU A 7 11.00 5.74 9.08
N PRO A 8 12.08 5.85 9.88
CA PRO A 8 12.13 5.28 11.22
C PRO A 8 11.13 5.92 12.20
N GLU A 9 10.82 7.21 12.04
CA GLU A 9 9.89 7.94 12.89
C GLU A 9 8.44 7.49 12.63
N GLU A 10 8.06 7.44 11.37
CA GLU A 10 6.77 6.96 10.87
C GLU A 10 6.57 5.49 11.24
N THR A 11 7.61 4.67 11.05
CA THR A 11 7.63 3.26 11.45
C THR A 11 7.36 3.11 12.94
N MET A 12 7.96 3.95 13.78
CA MET A 12 7.73 3.93 15.22
C MET A 12 6.27 4.23 15.56
N ILE A 13 5.69 5.26 14.93
CA ILE A 13 4.30 5.67 15.15
C ILE A 13 3.35 4.55 14.70
N ILE A 14 3.52 4.03 13.48
CA ILE A 14 2.68 2.95 12.94
C ILE A 14 2.77 1.72 13.83
N ARG A 15 3.96 1.30 14.26
CA ARG A 15 4.10 0.15 15.17
C ARG A 15 3.42 0.38 16.53
N LYS A 16 3.39 1.61 17.05
CA LYS A 16 2.63 1.93 18.27
C LYS A 16 1.12 1.78 18.03
N LEU A 17 0.61 2.23 16.89
CA LEU A 17 -0.81 2.11 16.52
C LEU A 17 -1.21 0.65 16.27
N LEU A 18 -0.36 -0.14 15.62
CA LEU A 18 -0.58 -1.56 15.33
C LEU A 18 -0.81 -2.40 16.60
N LYS A 19 -0.32 -1.97 17.77
CA LYS A 19 -0.60 -2.67 19.04
C LYS A 19 -2.08 -2.64 19.42
N LYS A 20 -2.86 -1.67 18.91
CA LYS A 20 -4.25 -1.42 19.29
C LYS A 20 -5.28 -2.00 18.31
N VAL A 21 -4.84 -2.68 17.26
CA VAL A 21 -5.70 -3.24 16.21
C VAL A 21 -5.30 -4.67 15.89
N ASP A 22 -6.23 -5.46 15.37
CA ASP A 22 -5.99 -6.85 14.95
C ASP A 22 -5.80 -6.97 13.44
N ILE A 23 -6.42 -6.07 12.68
CA ILE A 23 -6.38 -6.01 11.22
C ILE A 23 -5.79 -4.66 10.80
N PHE A 24 -4.85 -4.70 9.85
CA PHE A 24 -4.25 -3.51 9.24
C PHE A 24 -4.60 -3.45 7.75
N ILE A 25 -5.25 -2.36 7.34
CA ILE A 25 -5.58 -2.10 5.93
C ILE A 25 -4.58 -1.08 5.41
N ASN A 26 -3.82 -1.45 4.38
CA ASN A 26 -2.81 -0.60 3.77
C ASN A 26 -3.20 -0.25 2.33
N ILE A 27 -3.50 1.04 2.09
CA ILE A 27 -3.90 1.57 0.78
C ILE A 27 -2.67 2.16 0.10
N GLY A 28 -2.38 1.75 -1.14
CA GLY A 28 -1.12 2.08 -1.80
C GLY A 28 0.04 1.35 -1.14
N ALA A 29 -0.12 0.04 -0.94
CA ALA A 29 0.81 -0.76 -0.15
C ALA A 29 2.25 -0.81 -0.72
N ASN A 30 2.45 -0.40 -1.97
CA ASN A 30 3.72 -0.36 -2.69
C ASN A 30 4.42 -1.72 -2.56
N VAL A 31 5.72 -1.75 -2.23
CA VAL A 31 6.48 -2.98 -2.01
C VAL A 31 6.22 -3.64 -0.64
N GLY A 32 5.30 -3.11 0.19
CA GLY A 32 4.80 -3.79 1.38
C GLY A 32 5.51 -3.51 2.69
N TYR A 33 6.21 -2.39 2.82
CA TYR A 33 7.00 -2.06 4.02
C TYR A 33 6.17 -2.14 5.31
N TYR A 34 5.09 -1.35 5.40
CA TYR A 34 4.22 -1.32 6.57
C TYR A 34 3.41 -2.61 6.74
N CYS A 35 3.09 -3.31 5.64
CA CYS A 35 2.50 -4.65 5.70
C CYS A 35 3.42 -5.64 6.42
N CYS A 36 4.72 -5.65 6.09
CA CYS A 36 5.69 -6.51 6.77
C CYS A 36 5.77 -6.21 8.27
N HIS A 37 5.68 -4.94 8.68
CA HIS A 37 5.64 -4.58 10.10
C HIS A 37 4.40 -5.14 10.80
N ALA A 38 3.21 -4.94 10.22
CA ALA A 38 1.97 -5.49 10.78
C ALA A 38 2.02 -7.02 10.90
N LEU A 39 2.46 -7.73 9.84
CA LEU A 39 2.58 -9.18 9.84
C LEU A 39 3.62 -9.71 10.82
N SER A 40 4.76 -9.03 10.95
CA SER A 40 5.79 -9.38 11.95
C SER A 40 5.30 -9.24 13.39
N MET A 41 4.27 -8.40 13.62
CA MET A 41 3.60 -8.24 14.90
C MET A 41 2.38 -9.15 15.05
N GLY A 42 2.22 -10.12 14.14
CA GLY A 42 1.17 -11.13 14.19
C GLY A 42 -0.20 -10.69 13.65
N LYS A 43 -0.31 -9.48 13.12
CA LYS A 43 -1.58 -8.89 12.62
C LYS A 43 -1.99 -9.48 11.28
N SER A 44 -3.29 -9.43 10.98
CA SER A 44 -3.80 -9.71 9.63
C SER A 44 -3.73 -8.44 8.78
N VAL A 45 -3.49 -8.59 7.48
CA VAL A 45 -3.30 -7.45 6.57
C VAL A 45 -4.22 -7.55 5.37
N VAL A 46 -4.84 -6.42 5.01
CA VAL A 46 -5.42 -6.20 3.69
C VAL A 46 -4.54 -5.19 2.97
N ALA A 47 -3.91 -5.60 1.86
CA ALA A 47 -3.01 -4.75 1.08
C ALA A 47 -3.64 -4.41 -0.26
N ILE A 48 -3.77 -3.11 -0.56
CA ILE A 48 -4.32 -2.62 -1.82
C ILE A 48 -3.20 -1.92 -2.58
N GLU A 49 -2.83 -2.42 -3.75
CA GLU A 49 -1.74 -1.87 -4.56
C GLU A 49 -2.04 -2.05 -6.05
N PRO A 50 -2.19 -0.98 -6.84
CA PRO A 50 -2.52 -1.09 -8.25
C PRO A 50 -1.32 -1.36 -9.17
N VAL A 51 -0.08 -1.07 -8.75
CA VAL A 51 1.09 -1.18 -9.65
C VAL A 51 1.61 -2.60 -9.71
N ALA A 52 1.54 -3.23 -10.89
CA ALA A 52 2.00 -4.59 -11.14
C ALA A 52 3.45 -4.86 -10.67
N ARG A 53 4.36 -3.90 -10.87
CA ARG A 53 5.75 -4.01 -10.42
C ARG A 53 5.86 -4.02 -8.89
N ASN A 54 5.10 -3.17 -8.19
CA ASN A 54 5.07 -3.14 -6.74
C ASN A 54 4.44 -4.41 -6.18
N LEU A 55 3.31 -4.85 -6.77
CA LEU A 55 2.65 -6.12 -6.48
C LEU A 55 3.60 -7.30 -6.57
N HIS A 56 4.47 -7.36 -7.59
CA HIS A 56 5.46 -8.44 -7.70
C HIS A 56 6.35 -8.52 -6.45
N TYR A 57 6.89 -7.40 -5.98
CA TYR A 57 7.74 -7.38 -4.79
C TYR A 57 6.94 -7.57 -3.49
N LEU A 58 5.74 -7.00 -3.41
CA LEU A 58 4.81 -7.18 -2.30
C LEU A 58 4.50 -8.66 -2.05
N LEU A 59 4.07 -9.36 -3.11
CA LEU A 59 3.75 -10.79 -3.05
C LEU A 59 4.99 -11.63 -2.73
N LYS A 60 6.15 -11.28 -3.32
CA LYS A 60 7.43 -11.94 -3.00
C LYS A 60 7.80 -11.76 -1.53
N ASN A 61 7.59 -10.58 -0.95
CA ASN A 61 7.84 -10.33 0.46
C ASN A 61 6.95 -11.19 1.35
N PHE A 62 5.66 -11.34 1.02
CA PHE A 62 4.75 -12.19 1.80
C PHE A 62 5.13 -13.67 1.71
N LYS A 63 5.40 -14.16 0.50
CA LYS A 63 5.80 -15.56 0.27
C LYS A 63 7.12 -15.90 0.97
N ASN A 64 8.12 -15.03 0.88
CA ASN A 64 9.43 -15.27 1.49
C ASN A 64 9.38 -15.34 3.03
N ASN A 65 8.33 -14.82 3.65
CA ASN A 65 8.15 -14.83 5.11
C ASN A 65 7.03 -15.77 5.57
N GLY A 66 6.41 -16.55 4.68
CA GLY A 66 5.36 -17.51 5.03
C GLY A 66 4.06 -16.87 5.53
N TRP A 67 3.71 -15.68 5.03
CA TRP A 67 2.58 -14.89 5.51
C TRP A 67 1.30 -15.02 4.68
N GLU A 68 1.24 -15.92 3.71
CA GLU A 68 0.14 -16.07 2.74
C GLU A 68 -1.22 -16.23 3.41
N LYS A 69 -1.28 -16.88 4.59
CA LYS A 69 -2.54 -17.10 5.34
C LYS A 69 -3.01 -15.89 6.15
N LYS A 70 -2.20 -14.84 6.27
CA LYS A 70 -2.49 -13.63 7.06
C LYS A 70 -2.68 -12.39 6.21
N VAL A 71 -2.61 -12.52 4.89
CA VAL A 71 -2.69 -11.41 3.94
C VAL A 71 -3.82 -11.63 2.94
N GLU A 72 -4.52 -10.55 2.63
CA GLU A 72 -5.38 -10.44 1.47
C GLU A 72 -4.85 -9.31 0.58
N VAL A 73 -4.77 -9.52 -0.73
CA VAL A 73 -4.14 -8.57 -1.66
C VAL A 73 -5.12 -8.21 -2.77
N PHE A 74 -5.40 -6.92 -2.92
CA PHE A 74 -6.26 -6.38 -3.95
C PHE A 74 -5.42 -5.57 -4.96
N PRO A 75 -5.28 -6.06 -6.21
CA PRO A 75 -4.49 -5.40 -7.24
C PRO A 75 -5.29 -4.27 -7.93
N VAL A 76 -5.77 -3.30 -7.15
CA VAL A 76 -6.62 -2.20 -7.60
C VAL A 76 -6.22 -0.88 -6.96
N ALA A 77 -6.66 0.24 -7.55
CA ALA A 77 -6.56 1.55 -6.91
C ALA A 77 -7.83 1.83 -6.10
N VAL A 78 -7.70 2.59 -5.00
CA VAL A 78 -8.85 3.06 -4.22
C VAL A 78 -9.29 4.42 -4.74
N GLY A 79 -10.59 4.58 -4.99
CA GLY A 79 -11.18 5.83 -5.45
C GLY A 79 -12.62 5.97 -4.96
N SER A 80 -13.23 7.13 -5.24
CA SER A 80 -14.63 7.42 -4.86
C SER A 80 -15.66 6.66 -5.70
N GLU A 81 -15.25 6.09 -6.83
CA GLU A 81 -16.10 5.38 -7.79
C GLU A 81 -15.38 4.13 -8.31
N ASN A 82 -16.17 3.12 -8.69
CA ASN A 82 -15.66 1.94 -9.36
C ASN A 82 -15.52 2.23 -10.85
N ASN A 83 -14.28 2.30 -11.33
CA ASN A 83 -14.01 2.58 -12.74
C ASN A 83 -12.70 1.94 -13.20
N ILE A 84 -12.53 1.78 -14.52
CA ILE A 84 -11.28 1.36 -15.15
C ILE A 84 -10.63 2.59 -15.75
N LEU A 85 -9.46 2.95 -15.21
CA LEU A 85 -8.69 4.12 -15.65
C LEU A 85 -7.28 3.70 -16.06
N GLU A 86 -6.71 4.44 -17.01
CA GLU A 86 -5.30 4.32 -17.32
C GLU A 86 -4.47 4.91 -16.17
N MET A 87 -3.44 4.17 -15.76
CA MET A 87 -2.58 4.54 -14.66
C MET A 87 -1.32 5.22 -15.21
N TYR A 88 -1.01 6.41 -14.69
CA TYR A 88 0.14 7.19 -15.14
C TYR A 88 1.19 7.29 -14.03
N GLY A 89 2.48 7.19 -14.41
CA GLY A 89 3.59 7.06 -13.46
C GLY A 89 3.92 5.60 -13.12
N GLY A 90 5.01 5.39 -12.37
CA GLY A 90 5.48 4.03 -12.04
C GLY A 90 6.60 3.97 -10.98
N GLY A 91 6.76 5.04 -10.20
CA GLY A 91 7.79 5.17 -9.15
C GLY A 91 7.19 5.32 -7.75
N ARG A 92 7.81 6.15 -6.91
CA ARG A 92 7.31 6.51 -5.56
C ARG A 92 6.03 7.35 -5.60
N GLU A 93 5.72 7.92 -6.75
CA GLU A 93 4.54 8.76 -6.95
C GLU A 93 3.64 8.06 -7.97
N LEU A 94 2.51 7.57 -7.50
CA LEU A 94 1.41 7.14 -8.34
C LEU A 94 0.41 8.29 -8.44
N ARG A 95 0.01 8.67 -9.66
CA ARG A 95 -1.06 9.66 -9.86
C ARG A 95 -2.06 9.09 -10.86
N LEU A 96 -3.34 9.09 -10.49
CA LEU A 96 -4.42 8.87 -11.45
C LEU A 96 -4.67 10.19 -12.19
N LEU A 97 -4.39 10.23 -13.49
CA LEU A 97 -4.75 11.36 -14.34
C LEU A 97 -6.05 11.02 -15.08
N LYS A 98 -7.08 11.85 -14.91
CA LYS A 98 -8.31 11.77 -15.70
C LYS A 98 -8.04 12.41 -17.07
N VAL A 99 -7.97 11.61 -18.14
CA VAL A 99 -7.72 12.12 -19.48
C VAL A 99 -9.05 12.30 -20.24
N GLY A 100 -9.42 13.55 -20.50
CA GLY A 100 -10.60 13.97 -21.29
C GLY A 100 -10.54 15.49 -21.53
N PRO A 101 -11.18 16.03 -22.61
CA PRO A 101 -10.80 17.28 -23.29
C PRO A 101 -11.01 18.59 -22.50
N LYS A 102 -11.48 18.52 -21.25
CA LYS A 102 -11.57 19.67 -20.34
C LYS A 102 -11.03 19.27 -18.99
N PHE A 103 -9.92 19.90 -18.62
CA PHE A 103 -9.32 19.88 -17.29
C PHE A 103 -10.39 20.13 -16.22
N GLN A 104 -10.73 19.10 -15.46
CA GLN A 104 -11.25 19.22 -14.10
C GLN A 104 -10.21 18.61 -13.16
N LYS A 105 -9.54 19.50 -12.41
CA LYS A 105 -8.61 19.14 -11.33
C LYS A 105 -9.35 18.28 -10.30
N VAL A 106 -8.87 17.06 -10.09
CA VAL A 106 -8.99 16.38 -8.81
C VAL A 106 -7.63 15.77 -8.51
N MET A 107 -6.95 16.34 -7.51
CA MET A 107 -5.67 15.90 -6.99
C MET A 107 -5.95 15.37 -5.58
N TYR A 108 -5.77 14.07 -5.36
CA TYR A 108 -5.70 13.53 -4.00
C TYR A 108 -4.23 13.40 -3.64
N ASP A 109 -3.80 14.29 -2.76
CA ASP A 109 -2.49 14.28 -2.13
C ASP A 109 -2.47 13.15 -1.10
N TRP A 110 -1.49 12.24 -1.21
CA TRP A 110 -1.21 11.22 -0.20
C TRP A 110 0.26 11.32 0.18
N PHE A 111 0.57 12.38 0.91
CA PHE A 111 1.67 12.45 1.87
C PHE A 111 1.14 13.28 3.05
N LEU A 112 0.60 12.60 4.06
CA LEU A 112 0.68 13.14 5.40
C LEU A 112 2.03 12.67 5.94
N PHE A 113 2.96 13.63 5.91
CA PHE A 113 4.41 13.61 6.21
C PHE A 113 5.31 13.20 5.06
#